data_AF-A0A963N438-F1
#
_entry.id   AF-A0A963N438-F1
#
_cell.length_a   1.000
_cell.length_b   1.000
_cell.length_c   1.000
_cell.angle_alpha   90.00
_cell.angle_beta   90.00
_cell.angle_gamma   90.00
#
_symmetry.space_group_name_H-M   'P 1'
#
loop_
_entity.id
_entity.type
_entity.pdbx_description
1 polymer ?
#
loop_
_entity_poly.entity_id
_entity_poly.type
_entity_poly.pdbx_seq_one_letter_code
_entity_poly.pdbx_strand_id
1 'polypeptide(L)' 'GNNGFGYDPLFWLDDLQQTAAELDPPLKNMLSHRGAACRHLIDRLQPLSTPA' A
#
# COMPACT_ATOMS: atom_id res chain seq x y z
N GLY A 1 16.33 0.32 -4.46
CA GLY A 1 15.66 -0.93 -4.88
C GLY A 1 15.02 -0.80 -6.25
N ASN A 2 14.60 -1.93 -6.84
CA ASN A 2 14.10 -1.99 -8.23
C ASN A 2 12.59 -2.26 -8.31
N ASN A 3 11.89 -2.33 -7.18
CA ASN A 3 10.44 -2.56 -7.14
C ASN A 3 9.68 -1.24 -7.25
N GLY A 4 8.39 -1.32 -7.61
CA GLY A 4 7.52 -0.15 -7.65
C GLY A 4 7.67 0.68 -8.92
N PHE A 5 7.37 1.97 -8.85
CA PHE A 5 7.35 2.90 -9.98
C PHE A 5 7.55 4.36 -9.51
N GLY A 6 7.89 5.25 -10.44
CA GLY A 6 8.01 6.69 -10.17
C GLY A 6 9.03 7.01 -9.08
N TYR A 7 8.61 7.73 -8.03
CA TYR A 7 9.48 8.24 -6.97
C TYR A 7 9.77 7.23 -5.85
N ASP A 8 9.32 5.98 -5.98
CA ASP A 8 9.54 4.93 -4.98
C ASP A 8 10.99 4.77 -4.51
N PRO A 9 12.03 4.88 -5.37
CA PRO A 9 13.42 4.79 -4.93
C PRO A 9 13.91 6.00 -4.12
N LEU A 10 13.16 7.10 -4.09
CA LEU A 10 13.50 8.32 -3.37
C LEU A 10 12.76 8.42 -2.03
N PHE A 11 11.74 7.59 -1.82
CA PHE A 11 10.90 7.64 -0.62
C PHE A 11 11.47 6.74 0.47
N TRP A 12 12.22 7.33 1.39
CA TRP A 12 12.85 6.65 2.52
C TRP A 12 11.85 6.41 3.66
N LEU A 13 11.86 5.21 4.24
CA LEU A 13 11.03 4.80 5.38
C LEU A 13 11.94 4.55 6.59
N ASP A 14 11.94 5.48 7.55
CA ASP A 14 12.84 5.40 8.71
C ASP A 14 12.62 4.15 9.56
N ASP A 15 11.36 3.74 9.77
CA ASP A 15 11.04 2.55 10.57
C ASP A 15 11.55 1.24 9.95
N LEU A 16 11.76 1.23 8.63
CA LEU A 16 12.18 0.05 7.88
C LEU A 16 13.62 0.14 7.35
N GLN A 17 14.25 1.31 7.48
CA GLN A 17 15.59 1.60 6.94
C GLN A 17 15.72 1.21 5.45
N GLN A 18 14.66 1.47 4.68
CA GLN A 18 14.53 1.07 3.29
C GLN A 18 13.77 2.14 2.50
N THR A 19 14.06 2.23 1.20
CA THR A 19 13.20 2.98 0.27
C THR A 19 11.94 2.19 -0.07
N ALA A 20 10.88 2.87 -0.49
CA ALA A 20 9.66 2.20 -0.95
C ALA A 20 9.87 1.28 -2.17
N ALA A 21 10.96 1.46 -2.92
CA ALA A 21 11.38 0.58 -4.01
C ALA A 21 12.19 -0.65 -3.54
N GLU A 22 12.57 -0.72 -2.27
CA GLU A 22 13.27 -1.85 -1.65
C GLU A 22 12.34 -2.79 -0.91
N LEU A 23 11.14 -2.32 -0.57
CA LEU A 23 10.13 -3.17 0.02
C LEU A 23 9.69 -4.29 -0.92
N ASP A 24 9.45 -5.46 -0.34
CA ASP A 24 8.78 -6.55 -1.01
C ASP A 24 7.36 -6.12 -1.44
N PRO A 25 6.88 -6.49 -2.64
CA PRO A 25 5.57 -6.04 -3.13
C PRO A 25 4.40 -6.36 -2.18
N PRO A 26 4.30 -7.54 -1.54
CA PRO A 26 3.25 -7.82 -0.56
C PRO A 26 3.31 -6.90 0.66
N LEU A 27 4.50 -6.66 1.21
CA LEU A 27 4.70 -5.76 2.35
C LEU A 27 4.32 -4.33 1.99
N LYS A 28 4.76 -3.85 0.83
CA LYS A 28 4.39 -2.54 0.30
C LYS A 28 2.88 -2.37 0.12
N ASN A 29 2.20 -3.40 -0.40
CA ASN A 29 0.75 -3.36 -0.56
C ASN A 29 0.00 -3.33 0.78
N MET A 30 0.59 -3.88 1.84
CA MET A 30 0.05 -3.83 3.20
C MET A 30 0.25 -2.46 3.84
N LEU A 31 1.45 -1.88 3.71
CA LEU A 31 1.85 -0.66 4.43
C LEU A 31 1.56 0.65 3.68
N SER A 32 1.46 0.63 2.35
CA SER A 32 1.33 1.86 1.56
C SER A 32 0.02 2.60 1.82
N HIS A 33 0.04 3.93 1.67
CA HIS A 33 -1.15 4.78 1.73
C HIS A 33 -2.26 4.31 0.78
N ARG A 34 -1.89 3.83 -0.42
CA ARG A 34 -2.83 3.22 -1.37
C ARG A 34 -3.47 1.97 -0.77
N GLY A 35 -2.67 1.10 -0.18
CA GLY A 35 -3.14 -0.10 0.51
C GLY A 35 -4.17 0.22 1.60
N ALA A 36 -3.85 1.20 2.45
CA ALA A 36 -4.75 1.67 3.52
C ALA A 36 -6.05 2.28 2.97
N ALA A 37 -5.95 3.17 1.98
CA ALA A 37 -7.12 3.80 1.35
C ALA A 37 -8.06 2.78 0.69
N CYS A 38 -7.51 1.77 0.01
CA CYS A 38 -8.32 0.69 -0.57
C CYS A 38 -9.04 -0.13 0.50
N ARG A 39 -8.41 -0.41 1.64
CA ARG A 39 -9.07 -1.11 2.76
C ARG A 39 -10.25 -0.29 3.29
N HIS A 40 -10.01 0.99 3.57
CA HIS A 40 -11.08 1.89 4.02
C HIS A 40 -12.21 1.99 2.98
N LEU A 41 -11.90 2.00 1.68
CA LEU A 41 -12.91 1.97 0.62
C LEU A 41 -13.71 0.67 0.66
N ILE A 42 -13.08 -0.49 0.77
CA ILE A 42 -13.76 -1.79 0.85
C ILE A 42 -14.71 -1.82 2.05
N ASP A 43 -14.27 -1.36 3.22
CA ASP A 43 -15.10 -1.30 4.43
C ASP A 43 -16.36 -0.44 4.23
N ARG A 44 -16.26 0.64 3.45
CA ARG A 44 -17.39 1.52 3.10
C ARG A 44 -18.32 0.90 2.05
N LEU A 45 -17.82 0.02 1.20
CA LEU A 45 -18.60 -0.66 0.16
C LEU A 45 -19.29 -1.93 0.68
N GLN A 46 -18.76 -2.58 1.74
CA GLN A 46 -19.40 -3.75 2.37
C GLN A 46 -20.89 -3.55 2.71
N PRO A 47 -21.33 -2.45 3.35
CA PRO A 47 -22.75 -2.26 3.66
C PRO A 47 -23.64 -1.97 2.43
N LEU A 48 -23.05 -1.68 1.26
CA LEU A 48 -23.78 -1.53 -0.01
C LEU A 48 -23.93 -2.86 -0.75
N SER A 49 -23.28 -3.90 -0.25
CA SER A 49 -23.34 -5.25 -0.82
C SER A 49 -24.55 -5.95 -0.21
N THR A 50 -25.76 -5.62 -0.70
CA THR A 50 -26.98 -6.33 -0.32
C THR A 50 -26.81 -7.81 -0.67
N PRO A 51 -26.91 -8.76 0.28
CA PRO A 51 -27.09 -10.15 -0.08
C PRO A 51 -28.47 -10.30 -0.74
N ALA A 52 -28.49 -10.91 -1.92
CA ALA A 52 -29.73 -11.35 -2.57
C ALA A 52 -30.42 -12.45 -1.74
#